data_AF-A0A497QVK6-F1
#
_entry.id   AF-A0A497QVK6-F1
#
_cell.length_a   1.000
_cell.length_b   1.000
_cell.length_c   1.000
_cell.angle_alpha   90.00
_cell.angle_beta   90.00
_cell.angle_gamma   90.00
#
_symmetry.space_group_name_H-M   'P 1'
#
loop_
_entity.id
_entity.type
_entity.pdbx_description
1 polymer ?
#
loop_
_entity_poly.entity_id
_entity_poly.type
_entity_poly.pdbx_seq_one_letter_code
_entity_poly.pdbx_strand_id
1 'polypeptide(L)'
;LPYLVLRSLPIINEKENTKLKQKAEEKIVRLAANILAGKKWLQGRDPFNIAGGLMQRVPMKILKPAVFAKYFFVDKESCTQCMQCVDYCPTNNILFAEGEFHFGGNCIACFRCYNLCPENAIQHKKGTLNRERFPRYKGPGNGFTIAKLKE
;
A
#
# COMPACT_ATOMS: atom_id res chain seq x y z
N LEU A 1 -19.11 -10.97 -0.55
CA LEU A 1 -18.45 -10.14 -1.59
C LEU A 1 -17.91 -11.05 -2.70
N PRO A 2 -18.19 -10.77 -3.99
CA PRO A 2 -17.95 -11.67 -5.12
C PRO A 2 -16.54 -11.48 -5.72
N TYR A 3 -15.49 -11.61 -4.91
CA TYR A 3 -14.10 -11.56 -5.40
C TYR A 3 -13.47 -12.95 -5.29
N LEU A 4 -13.74 -13.78 -6.31
CA LEU A 4 -13.23 -15.15 -6.44
C LEU A 4 -11.75 -15.24 -6.85
N VAL A 5 -11.13 -14.13 -7.25
CA VAL A 5 -9.81 -14.13 -7.93
C VAL A 5 -8.63 -14.01 -6.96
N LEU A 6 -8.87 -13.61 -5.71
CA LEU A 6 -7.85 -13.51 -4.66
C LEU A 6 -8.26 -14.30 -3.42
N ARG A 7 -8.77 -15.52 -3.62
CA ARG A 7 -8.77 -16.48 -2.53
C ARG A 7 -7.30 -16.65 -2.15
N SER A 8 -6.93 -16.19 -0.95
CA SER A 8 -5.75 -16.65 -0.22
C SER A 8 -5.57 -18.14 -0.53
N LEU A 9 -4.37 -18.53 -0.97
CA LEU A 9 -4.01 -19.93 -1.23
C LEU A 9 -4.71 -20.81 -0.17
N PRO A 10 -5.37 -21.91 -0.58
CA PRO A 10 -6.12 -22.75 0.36
C PRO A 10 -5.22 -23.05 1.55
N ILE A 11 -5.75 -22.93 2.77
CA ILE A 11 -4.98 -23.23 3.98
C ILE A 11 -4.62 -24.72 3.89
N ILE A 12 -3.37 -24.99 3.52
CA ILE A 12 -2.84 -26.33 3.30
C ILE A 12 -2.76 -27.01 4.68
N ASN A 13 -3.28 -28.23 4.79
CA ASN A 13 -3.27 -28.97 6.06
C ASN A 13 -1.87 -29.47 6.44
N GLU A 14 -1.68 -29.88 7.69
CA GLU A 14 -0.37 -30.28 8.20
C GLU A 14 0.28 -31.45 7.43
N LYS A 15 -0.54 -32.39 6.95
CA LYS A 15 -0.07 -33.54 6.14
C LYS A 15 0.42 -33.09 4.75
N GLU A 16 -0.31 -32.19 4.10
CA GLU A 16 0.04 -31.63 2.79
C GLU A 16 1.26 -30.68 2.86
N ASN A 17 1.51 -30.05 4.01
CA ASN A 17 2.65 -29.17 4.23
C ASN A 17 3.99 -29.91 4.39
N THR A 18 4.00 -31.22 4.56
CA THR A 18 5.23 -32.02 4.80
C THR A 18 6.28 -31.76 3.72
N LYS A 19 5.87 -31.74 2.43
CA LYS A 19 6.78 -31.46 1.30
C LYS A 19 7.31 -30.02 1.31
N LEU A 20 6.53 -29.07 1.78
CA LEU A 20 6.95 -27.67 1.90
C LEU A 20 7.94 -27.49 3.07
N LYS A 21 7.67 -28.14 4.21
CA LYS A 21 8.56 -28.17 5.38
C LYS A 21 9.91 -28.79 5.01
N GLN A 22 9.92 -29.96 4.35
CA GLN A 22 11.14 -30.60 3.89
C GLN A 22 11.97 -29.70 2.96
N LYS A 23 11.33 -29.08 1.96
CA LYS A 23 12.02 -28.12 1.07
C LYS A 23 12.53 -26.88 1.81
N ALA A 24 11.85 -26.44 2.87
CA ALA A 24 12.30 -25.32 3.69
C ALA A 24 13.52 -25.72 4.53
N GLU A 25 13.51 -26.91 5.13
CA GLU A 25 14.65 -27.47 5.88
C GLU A 25 15.91 -27.56 5.00
N GLU A 26 15.79 -28.09 3.78
CA GLU A 26 16.90 -28.15 2.82
C GLU A 26 17.47 -26.75 2.50
N LYS A 27 16.61 -25.75 2.35
CA LYS A 27 17.02 -24.36 2.12
C LYS A 27 17.72 -23.76 3.34
N ILE A 28 17.24 -24.06 4.54
CA ILE A 28 17.85 -23.59 5.80
C ILE A 28 19.25 -24.16 5.94
N VAL A 29 19.41 -25.47 5.75
CA VAL A 29 20.72 -26.14 5.84
C VAL A 29 21.70 -25.53 4.83
N ARG A 30 21.28 -25.34 3.58
CA ARG A 30 22.10 -24.73 2.54
C ARG A 30 22.47 -23.27 2.87
N LEU A 31 21.54 -22.50 3.41
CA LEU A 31 21.79 -21.11 3.80
C LEU A 31 22.79 -21.05 4.95
N ALA A 32 22.62 -21.88 5.99
CA ALA A 32 23.54 -21.97 7.12
C ALA A 32 24.96 -22.33 6.66
N ALA A 33 25.10 -23.30 5.76
CA ALA A 33 26.40 -23.67 5.19
C ALA A 33 27.07 -22.50 4.44
N ASN A 34 26.31 -21.73 3.64
CA ASN A 34 26.83 -20.55 2.97
C ASN A 34 27.30 -19.47 3.95
N ILE A 35 26.54 -19.23 5.04
CA ILE A 35 26.89 -18.27 6.09
C ILE A 35 28.21 -18.69 6.77
N LEU A 36 28.31 -19.96 7.19
CA LEU A 36 29.51 -20.50 7.84
C LEU A 36 30.74 -20.43 6.92
N ALA A 37 30.56 -20.65 5.62
CA ALA A 37 31.62 -20.54 4.63
C ALA A 37 31.94 -19.09 4.20
N GLY A 38 31.28 -18.07 4.78
CA GLY A 38 31.45 -16.67 4.41
C GLY A 38 31.02 -16.36 2.96
N LYS A 39 30.24 -17.25 2.34
CA LYS A 39 29.83 -17.14 0.94
C LYS A 39 28.67 -16.17 0.80
N LYS A 40 28.89 -15.05 0.11
CA LYS A 40 27.83 -14.10 -0.24
C LYS A 40 26.80 -14.78 -1.16
N TRP A 41 25.57 -14.93 -0.68
CA TRP A 41 24.45 -15.50 -1.43
C TRP A 41 23.22 -14.60 -1.27
N LEU A 42 22.59 -14.25 -2.39
CA LEU A 42 21.36 -13.46 -2.43
C LEU A 42 20.30 -14.26 -3.18
N GLN A 43 19.18 -14.54 -2.52
CA GLN A 43 18.06 -15.23 -3.14
C GLN A 43 17.49 -14.42 -4.31
N GLY A 44 17.22 -15.07 -5.43
CA GLY A 44 16.62 -14.41 -6.61
C GLY A 44 17.57 -13.49 -7.38
N ARG A 45 18.90 -13.66 -7.23
CA ARG A 45 19.92 -12.94 -8.02
C ARG A 45 20.18 -13.57 -9.39
N ASP A 46 19.42 -14.58 -9.79
CA ASP A 46 19.49 -15.13 -11.15
C ASP A 46 18.88 -14.16 -12.19
N PRO A 47 19.28 -14.24 -13.46
CA PRO A 47 18.83 -13.31 -14.49
C PRO A 47 17.32 -13.26 -14.65
N PHE A 48 16.60 -14.38 -14.45
CA PHE A 48 15.15 -14.43 -14.58
C PHE A 48 14.44 -13.63 -13.48
N ASN A 49 14.82 -13.83 -12.22
CA ASN A 49 14.27 -13.06 -11.10
C ASN A 49 14.66 -11.58 -11.14
N ILE A 50 15.88 -11.25 -11.60
CA ILE A 50 16.29 -9.85 -11.80
C ILE A 50 15.45 -9.20 -12.91
N ALA A 51 15.31 -9.86 -14.07
CA ALA A 51 14.51 -9.37 -15.18
C ALA A 51 13.04 -9.19 -14.78
N GLY A 52 12.45 -10.16 -14.09
CA GLY A 52 11.10 -10.06 -13.54
C GLY A 52 10.95 -8.90 -12.54
N GLY A 53 11.93 -8.72 -11.65
CA GLY A 53 11.97 -7.61 -10.70
C GLY A 53 12.07 -6.25 -11.40
N LEU A 54 12.87 -6.13 -12.46
CA LEU A 54 12.97 -4.91 -13.27
C LEU A 54 11.66 -4.67 -14.04
N MET A 55 11.08 -5.70 -14.65
CA MET A 55 9.79 -5.63 -15.34
C MET A 55 8.68 -5.12 -14.41
N GLN A 56 8.70 -5.48 -13.13
CA GLN A 56 7.72 -4.97 -12.15
C GLN A 56 8.02 -3.53 -11.69
N ARG A 57 9.30 -3.19 -11.47
CA ARG A 57 9.71 -1.92 -10.85
C ARG A 57 9.82 -0.76 -11.84
N VAL A 58 10.29 -1.03 -13.06
CA VAL A 58 10.55 0.01 -14.07
C VAL A 58 9.25 0.68 -14.51
N PRO A 59 8.16 -0.04 -14.84
CA PRO A 59 6.88 0.61 -15.14
C PRO A 59 6.39 1.47 -13.99
N MET A 60 6.54 1.05 -12.73
CA MET A 60 6.15 1.87 -11.57
C MET A 60 6.98 3.15 -11.40
N LYS A 61 8.21 3.19 -11.93
CA LYS A 61 9.04 4.41 -11.96
C LYS A 61 8.71 5.31 -13.15
N ILE A 62 8.29 4.73 -14.28
CA ILE A 62 7.96 5.45 -15.52
C ILE A 62 6.51 5.98 -15.48
N LEU A 63 5.58 5.18 -14.98
CA LEU A 63 4.19 5.56 -14.76
C LEU A 63 4.20 6.63 -13.66
N LYS A 64 4.13 7.90 -14.08
CA LYS A 64 4.27 9.04 -13.17
C LYS A 64 3.29 8.92 -11.99
N PRO A 65 3.70 9.29 -10.76
CA PRO A 65 2.81 9.25 -9.59
C PRO A 65 1.53 10.11 -9.76
N ALA A 66 1.52 11.03 -10.73
CA ALA A 66 0.33 11.73 -11.22
C ALA A 66 -0.85 10.79 -11.60
N VAL A 67 -0.59 9.56 -12.06
CA VAL A 67 -1.66 8.59 -12.36
C VAL A 67 -2.42 8.18 -11.10
N PHE A 68 -1.74 8.10 -9.96
CA PHE A 68 -2.37 7.78 -8.68
C PHE A 68 -3.18 8.96 -8.13
N ALA A 69 -2.68 10.19 -8.31
CA ALA A 69 -3.37 11.39 -7.88
C ALA A 69 -4.68 11.63 -8.65
N LYS A 70 -4.72 11.27 -9.94
CA LYS A 70 -5.83 11.54 -10.88
C LYS A 70 -7.21 11.14 -10.37
N TYR A 71 -7.31 10.10 -9.55
CA TYR A 71 -8.59 9.60 -9.07
C TYR A 71 -9.05 10.22 -7.76
N PHE A 72 -8.21 11.00 -7.09
CA PHE A 72 -8.57 11.69 -5.87
C PHE A 72 -9.28 13.01 -6.17
N PHE A 73 -10.31 13.30 -5.38
CA PHE A 73 -11.02 14.58 -5.40
C PHE A 73 -11.60 14.89 -4.02
N VAL A 74 -11.98 16.15 -3.81
CA VAL A 74 -12.63 16.61 -2.58
C VAL A 74 -14.13 16.72 -2.83
N ASP A 75 -14.92 16.05 -2.00
CA ASP A 75 -16.35 16.29 -1.87
C ASP A 75 -16.56 17.63 -1.13
N LYS A 76 -16.93 18.66 -1.89
CA LYS A 76 -17.08 20.03 -1.37
C LYS A 76 -18.21 20.15 -0.34
N GLU A 77 -19.23 19.30 -0.40
CA GLU A 77 -20.37 19.36 0.53
C GLU A 77 -19.98 18.89 1.93
N SER A 78 -19.10 17.89 2.00
CA SER A 78 -18.62 17.36 3.28
C SER A 78 -17.37 18.07 3.81
N CYS A 79 -16.65 18.82 2.97
CA CYS A 79 -15.35 19.35 3.35
C CYS A 79 -15.45 20.58 4.25
N THR A 80 -14.91 20.49 5.46
CA THR A 80 -14.79 21.61 6.41
C THR A 80 -13.52 22.43 6.24
N GLN A 81 -12.72 22.17 5.20
CA GLN A 81 -11.43 22.83 4.97
C GLN A 81 -10.46 22.77 6.17
N CYS A 82 -10.48 21.68 6.95
CA CYS A 82 -9.59 21.49 8.11
C CYS A 82 -8.10 21.26 7.78
N MET A 83 -7.73 21.25 6.50
CA MET A 83 -6.36 21.10 5.97
C MET A 83 -5.56 19.84 6.36
N GLN A 84 -6.13 18.91 7.14
CA GLN A 84 -5.43 17.68 7.54
C GLN A 84 -4.91 16.85 6.36
N CYS A 85 -5.62 16.83 5.22
CA CYS A 85 -5.16 16.11 4.03
C CYS A 85 -3.87 16.69 3.44
N VAL A 86 -3.68 18.02 3.54
CA VAL A 86 -2.44 18.72 3.17
C VAL A 86 -1.35 18.38 4.19
N ASP A 87 -1.63 18.60 5.48
CA ASP A 87 -0.65 18.46 6.57
C ASP A 87 -0.08 17.05 6.74
N TYR A 88 -0.90 16.04 6.46
CA TYR A 88 -0.49 14.63 6.61
C TYR A 88 0.03 14.03 5.31
N CYS A 89 0.05 14.75 4.18
CA CYS A 89 0.57 14.19 2.94
C CYS A 89 2.10 14.02 3.01
N PRO A 90 2.64 12.78 3.03
CA PRO A 90 4.09 12.58 3.20
C PRO A 90 4.92 13.04 2.00
N THR A 91 4.28 13.33 0.86
CA THR A 91 4.95 13.78 -0.37
C THR A 91 4.54 15.19 -0.78
N ASN A 92 3.85 15.94 0.10
CA ASN A 92 3.33 17.29 -0.19
C ASN A 92 2.57 17.37 -1.52
N ASN A 93 1.79 16.32 -1.82
CA ASN A 93 1.07 16.21 -3.08
C ASN A 93 -0.21 17.05 -3.13
N ILE A 94 -0.74 17.46 -1.99
CA ILE A 94 -2.01 18.18 -1.92
C ILE A 94 -1.70 19.62 -1.54
N LEU A 95 -2.13 20.57 -2.36
CA LEU A 95 -1.99 22.01 -2.13
C LEU A 95 -3.38 22.64 -2.01
N PHE A 96 -3.50 23.71 -1.23
CA PHE A 96 -4.71 24.52 -1.16
C PHE A 96 -4.40 25.92 -1.70
N ALA A 97 -5.03 26.30 -2.81
CA ALA A 97 -4.82 27.58 -3.49
C ALA A 97 -6.13 28.04 -4.12
N GLU A 98 -6.40 29.34 -4.08
CA GLU A 98 -7.61 29.96 -4.66
C GLU A 98 -8.93 29.35 -4.14
N GLY A 99 -8.93 28.87 -2.88
CA GLY A 99 -10.10 28.23 -2.29
C GLY A 99 -10.33 26.78 -2.72
N GLU A 100 -9.41 26.19 -3.50
CA GLU A 100 -9.52 24.82 -4.00
C GLU A 100 -8.33 23.93 -3.62
N PHE A 101 -8.60 22.63 -3.53
CA PHE A 101 -7.58 21.60 -3.30
C PHE A 101 -7.05 21.06 -4.63
N HIS A 102 -5.74 21.13 -4.80
CA HIS A 102 -5.02 20.69 -5.99
C HIS A 102 -4.19 19.45 -5.68
N PHE A 103 -4.38 18.37 -6.46
CA PHE A 103 -3.60 17.15 -6.35
C PHE A 103 -2.49 17.12 -7.39
N GLY A 104 -1.24 17.19 -6.94
CA GLY A 104 -0.04 17.19 -7.77
C GLY A 104 0.38 15.81 -8.30
N GLY A 105 1.63 15.74 -8.78
CA GLY A 105 2.19 14.57 -9.46
C GLY A 105 3.02 13.60 -8.60
N ASN A 106 3.12 13.83 -7.30
CA ASN A 106 3.96 13.10 -6.34
C ASN A 106 3.17 12.12 -5.47
N CYS A 107 1.93 11.79 -5.84
CA CYS A 107 1.08 10.87 -5.07
C CYS A 107 1.62 9.44 -5.12
N ILE A 108 1.91 8.86 -3.95
CA ILE A 108 2.36 7.48 -3.80
C ILE A 108 1.22 6.51 -3.44
N ALA A 109 -0.04 6.92 -3.61
CA ALA A 109 -1.23 6.13 -3.30
C ALA A 109 -1.24 5.54 -1.86
N CYS A 110 -0.76 6.29 -0.85
CA CYS A 110 -0.78 5.82 0.53
C CYS A 110 -2.17 5.85 1.19
N PHE A 111 -3.17 6.49 0.56
CA PHE A 111 -4.53 6.67 1.08
C PHE A 111 -4.65 7.33 2.47
N ARG A 112 -3.60 8.02 2.94
CA ARG A 112 -3.64 8.71 4.23
C ARG A 112 -4.67 9.83 4.24
N CYS A 113 -4.68 10.71 3.23
CA CYS A 113 -5.70 11.76 3.09
C CYS A 113 -7.14 11.21 3.05
N TYR A 114 -7.34 10.05 2.44
CA TYR A 114 -8.63 9.38 2.30
C TYR A 114 -9.15 8.77 3.62
N ASN A 115 -8.27 8.14 4.40
CA ASN A 115 -8.65 7.46 5.64
C ASN A 115 -8.67 8.41 6.85
N LEU A 116 -7.80 9.42 6.86
CA LEU A 116 -7.65 10.34 7.99
C LEU A 116 -8.58 11.56 7.93
N CYS A 117 -9.25 11.81 6.80
CA CYS A 117 -10.20 12.92 6.72
C CYS A 117 -11.36 12.68 7.71
N PRO A 118 -11.57 13.58 8.70
CA PRO A 118 -12.62 13.39 9.71
C PRO A 118 -14.01 13.35 9.08
N GLU A 119 -14.22 14.17 8.05
CA GLU A 119 -15.49 14.28 7.32
C GLU A 119 -15.66 13.25 6.20
N ASN A 120 -14.66 12.38 6.00
CA ASN A 120 -14.55 11.50 4.83
C ASN A 120 -14.67 12.25 3.49
N ALA A 121 -14.28 13.53 3.42
CA ALA A 121 -14.44 14.38 2.24
C ALA A 121 -13.48 14.04 1.08
N ILE A 122 -12.34 13.40 1.37
CA ILE A 122 -11.41 12.94 0.31
C ILE A 122 -11.93 11.64 -0.30
N GLN A 123 -12.18 11.64 -1.61
CA GLN A 123 -12.71 10.52 -2.38
C GLN A 123 -11.69 9.96 -3.36
N HIS A 124 -11.86 8.70 -3.77
CA HIS A 124 -11.05 8.06 -4.80
C HIS A 124 -11.97 7.34 -5.80
N LYS A 125 -12.19 7.96 -6.97
CA LYS A 125 -13.28 7.63 -7.90
C LYS A 125 -14.67 7.83 -7.28
N LYS A 126 -15.70 7.95 -8.11
CA LYS A 126 -17.08 8.25 -7.66
C LYS A 126 -17.67 7.18 -6.73
N GLY A 127 -17.23 5.93 -6.83
CA GLY A 127 -17.76 4.83 -6.02
C GLY A 127 -17.57 5.01 -4.51
N THR A 128 -16.51 5.70 -4.08
CA THR A 128 -16.20 5.84 -2.64
C THR A 128 -17.08 6.84 -1.90
N LEU A 129 -17.95 7.56 -2.62
CA LEU A 129 -19.00 8.39 -2.02
C LEU A 129 -19.99 7.55 -1.19
N ASN A 130 -20.21 6.28 -1.56
CA ASN A 130 -20.99 5.35 -0.76
C ASN A 130 -20.17 4.88 0.45
N ARG A 131 -20.40 5.52 1.61
CA ARG A 131 -19.65 5.28 2.85
C ARG A 131 -19.97 3.94 3.52
N GLU A 132 -21.17 3.40 3.31
CA GLU A 132 -21.57 2.09 3.83
C GLU A 132 -20.83 0.97 3.11
N ARG A 133 -20.71 1.08 1.79
CA ARG A 133 -19.96 0.14 0.96
C ARG A 133 -18.45 0.28 1.13
N PHE A 134 -17.97 1.50 1.36
CA PHE A 134 -16.55 1.83 1.50
C PHE A 134 -16.25 2.54 2.83
N PRO A 135 -16.35 1.82 3.97
CA PRO A 135 -16.02 2.40 5.27
C PRO A 135 -14.53 2.74 5.35
N ARG A 136 -14.19 3.85 6.02
CA ARG A 136 -12.80 4.30 6.18
C ARG A 136 -12.09 3.52 7.27
N TYR A 137 -10.82 3.20 7.02
CA TYR A 137 -9.98 2.57 8.03
C TYR A 137 -9.75 3.52 9.20
N LYS A 138 -9.95 3.01 10.43
CA LYS A 138 -9.85 3.80 11.67
C LYS A 138 -8.61 3.47 12.53
N GLY A 139 -7.64 2.74 11.96
CA GLY A 139 -6.44 2.35 12.67
C GLY A 139 -6.52 0.97 13.34
N PRO A 140 -5.39 0.49 13.89
CA PRO A 140 -5.33 -0.79 14.57
C PRO A 140 -5.88 -0.68 16.01
N GLY A 141 -7.19 -0.90 16.18
CA GLY A 141 -7.82 -1.14 17.49
C GLY A 141 -8.07 0.09 18.39
N ASN A 142 -8.58 -0.20 19.60
CA ASN A 142 -9.04 0.80 20.57
C ASN A 142 -7.86 1.63 21.10
N GLY A 143 -7.76 2.89 20.65
CA GLY A 143 -6.73 3.84 21.13
C GLY A 143 -5.76 4.36 20.07
N PHE A 144 -5.92 3.95 18.80
CA PHE A 144 -5.27 4.66 17.70
C PHE A 144 -5.90 6.05 17.52
N THR A 145 -5.08 7.09 17.61
CA THR A 145 -5.46 8.46 17.30
C THR A 145 -4.50 9.04 16.27
N ILE A 146 -5.04 9.91 15.41
CA ILE A 146 -4.26 10.55 14.33
C ILE A 146 -3.08 11.36 14.88
N ALA A 147 -3.22 11.90 16.09
CA ALA A 147 -2.17 12.67 16.78
C ALA A 147 -0.84 11.89 16.92
N LYS A 148 -0.90 10.57 17.11
CA LYS A 148 0.29 9.71 17.25
C LYS A 148 1.11 9.51 15.97
N LEU A 149 0.68 10.06 14.83
CA LEU A 149 1.38 9.91 13.55
C LEU A 149 2.54 10.90 13.37
N LYS A 150 2.63 11.93 14.22
CA LYS A 150 3.69 12.96 14.18
C LYS A 150 4.62 12.92 15.40
N GLU A 151 4.39 11.98 16.33
CA GLU A 151 5.32 11.61 17.41
C GLU A 151 6.44 10.73 16.87
#